data_AF-A0A2Z3JE09-F1
#
_entry.id   AF-A0A2Z3JE09-F1
#
_cell.length_a   1.000
_cell.length_b   1.000
_cell.length_c   1.000
_cell.angle_alpha   90.00
_cell.angle_beta   90.00
_cell.angle_gamma   90.00
#
_symmetry.space_group_name_H-M   'P 1'
#
loop_
_entity.id
_entity.type
_entity.pdbx_description
1 polymer ?
#
loop_
_entity_poly.entity_id
_entity_poly.type
_entity_poly.pdbx_seq_one_letter_code
_entity_poly.pdbx_strand_id
1 'polypeptide(L)' 'MPRAARIHYLEGKGESRREALMAFLQQLKGRPGLLDACLLSSPAQPGLWLVESRWESEVPPLTVPEGCQHWSFEVQAEV' A
#
# COMPACT_ATOMS: atom_id res chain seq x y z
N MET A 1 -9.29 10.13 -15.56
CA MET A 1 -8.53 9.72 -14.36
C MET A 1 -7.30 8.98 -14.86
N PRO A 2 -6.08 9.32 -14.43
CA PRO A 2 -4.88 8.55 -14.78
C PRO A 2 -4.99 7.10 -14.31
N ARG A 3 -4.43 6.17 -15.09
CA ARG A 3 -4.43 4.72 -14.81
C ARG A 3 -3.15 4.33 -14.07
N ALA A 4 -3.25 3.36 -13.17
CA ALA A 4 -2.09 2.89 -12.42
C ALA A 4 -1.26 1.93 -13.28
N ALA A 5 0.04 2.18 -13.42
CA ALA A 5 0.97 1.25 -14.04
C ALA A 5 1.54 0.25 -13.02
N ARG A 6 1.64 0.68 -11.74
CA ARG A 6 2.13 -0.16 -10.64
C ARG A 6 1.19 -0.12 -9.45
N ILE A 7 1.11 -1.23 -8.74
CA ILE A 7 0.43 -1.35 -7.45
C ILE A 7 1.44 -1.87 -6.42
N HIS A 8 1.50 -1.25 -5.26
CA HIS A 8 2.29 -1.69 -4.13
C HIS A 8 1.37 -2.13 -3.00
N TYR A 9 1.70 -3.27 -2.40
CA TYR A 9 1.03 -3.83 -1.24
C TYR A 9 2.00 -3.85 -0.06
N LEU A 10 1.52 -3.43 1.11
CA LEU A 10 2.23 -3.56 2.40
C LEU A 10 1.31 -4.22 3.41
N GLU A 11 1.72 -5.35 3.95
CA GLU A 11 0.96 -6.16 4.90
C GLU A 11 1.56 -6.09 6.30
N GLY A 12 0.71 -5.99 7.32
CA GLY A 12 1.10 -6.11 8.72
C GLY A 12 0.01 -6.80 9.55
N LYS A 13 0.44 -7.56 10.58
CA LYS A 13 -0.46 -8.30 11.47
C LYS A 13 -0.45 -7.75 12.91
N GLY A 14 -1.63 -7.62 13.50
CA GLY A 14 -1.86 -7.10 14.84
C GLY A 14 -2.07 -5.59 14.90
N GLU A 15 -2.58 -5.11 16.03
CA GLU A 15 -2.99 -3.70 16.20
C GLU A 15 -1.82 -2.73 16.08
N SER A 16 -0.65 -3.07 16.63
CA SER A 16 0.53 -2.22 16.52
C SER A 16 0.99 -2.03 15.05
N ARG A 17 0.65 -2.99 14.17
CA ARG A 17 0.97 -2.90 12.74
C ARG A 17 -0.07 -2.09 11.99
N ARG A 18 -1.34 -2.15 12.40
CA ARG A 18 -2.36 -1.23 11.89
C ARG A 18 -1.93 0.23 12.04
N GLU A 19 -1.44 0.62 13.22
CA GLU A 19 -0.96 1.98 13.48
C GLU A 19 0.24 2.35 12.60
N ALA A 20 1.20 1.44 12.46
CA ALA A 20 2.36 1.64 11.59
C ALA A 20 1.98 1.78 10.11
N LEU A 21 1.03 0.96 9.63
CA LEU A 21 0.49 1.03 8.28
C LEU A 21 -0.32 2.32 8.06
N MET A 22 -1.07 2.78 9.06
CA MET A 22 -1.76 4.07 9.00
C MET A 22 -0.77 5.23 8.90
N ALA A 23 0.29 5.23 9.70
CA ALA A 23 1.35 6.23 9.63
C ALA A 23 2.06 6.20 8.26
N PHE A 24 2.36 5.01 7.75
CA PHE A 24 2.90 4.81 6.41
C PHE A 24 1.98 5.39 5.33
N LEU A 25 0.67 5.11 5.40
CA LEU A 25 -0.33 5.64 4.47
C LEU A 25 -0.32 7.18 4.45
N GLN A 26 -0.24 7.82 5.61
CA GLN A 26 -0.15 9.28 5.69
C GLN A 26 1.12 9.84 5.03
N GLN A 27 2.24 9.12 5.08
CA GLN A 27 3.50 9.51 4.43
C GLN A 27 3.48 9.36 2.90
N LEU A 28 2.51 8.61 2.35
CA LEU A 28 2.34 8.50 0.91
C LEU A 28 1.67 9.75 0.33
N LYS A 29 0.85 10.45 1.13
CA LYS A 29 0.08 11.60 0.66
C LYS A 29 0.99 12.66 0.03
N GLY A 30 0.66 13.05 -1.19
CA GLY A 30 1.41 14.08 -1.93
C GLY A 30 2.73 13.61 -2.54
N ARG A 31 3.05 12.31 -2.47
CA ARG A 31 4.20 11.77 -3.20
C ARG A 31 3.97 11.88 -4.72
N PRO A 32 4.98 12.34 -5.49
CA PRO A 32 4.88 12.36 -6.95
C PRO A 32 4.54 10.99 -7.52
N GLY A 33 3.60 10.97 -8.47
CA GLY A 33 3.17 9.75 -9.15
C GLY A 33 2.24 8.84 -8.35
N LEU A 34 1.89 9.17 -7.10
CA LEU A 34 0.85 8.46 -6.37
C LEU A 34 -0.53 8.87 -6.89
N LEU A 35 -1.33 7.88 -7.27
CA LEU A 35 -2.71 8.07 -7.74
C LEU A 35 -3.72 7.92 -6.62
N ASP A 36 -3.59 6.85 -5.85
CA ASP A 36 -4.48 6.54 -4.74
C ASP A 36 -3.77 5.61 -3.75
N ALA A 37 -4.23 5.60 -2.50
CA ALA A 37 -3.82 4.64 -1.52
C ALA A 37 -4.88 4.45 -0.44
N CYS A 38 -5.05 3.22 0.03
CA CYS A 38 -6.03 2.90 1.08
C CYS A 38 -5.48 1.90 2.08
N LEU A 39 -6.02 1.94 3.30
CA LEU A 39 -5.82 0.91 4.32
C LEU A 39 -7.00 -0.04 4.30
N LEU A 40 -6.71 -1.32 4.15
CA LEU A 40 -7.64 -2.43 4.09
C LEU A 40 -7.54 -3.28 5.36
N SER A 41 -8.67 -3.84 5.76
CA SER A 41 -8.75 -4.91 6.76
C SER A 41 -9.23 -6.18 6.08
N SER A 42 -8.79 -7.35 6.54
CA SER A 42 -9.26 -8.64 6.02
C SER A 42 -10.34 -9.24 6.93
N PRO A 43 -11.63 -9.29 6.51
CA PRO A 43 -12.67 -9.93 7.30
C PRO A 43 -12.43 -11.43 7.51
N ALA A 44 -11.77 -12.09 6.56
CA ALA A 44 -11.43 -13.51 6.63
C ALA A 44 -10.22 -13.79 7.55
N GLN A 45 -9.43 -12.77 7.86
CA GLN A 45 -8.23 -12.87 8.71
C GLN A 45 -8.18 -11.70 9.69
N PRO A 46 -8.94 -11.78 10.82
CA PRO A 46 -8.97 -10.71 11.81
C PRO A 46 -7.57 -10.31 12.28
N GLY A 47 -7.31 -9.00 12.30
CA GLY A 47 -6.02 -8.43 12.67
C GLY A 47 -4.98 -8.43 11.56
N LEU A 48 -5.31 -8.88 10.34
CA LEU A 48 -4.51 -8.60 9.14
C LEU A 48 -4.91 -7.25 8.56
N TRP A 49 -3.90 -6.41 8.31
CA TRP A 49 -4.02 -5.08 7.74
C TRP A 49 -3.15 -4.97 6.50
N LEU A 50 -3.62 -4.23 5.51
CA LEU A 50 -2.88 -4.07 4.27
C LEU A 50 -3.05 -2.65 3.71
N VAL A 51 -1.95 -2.03 3.26
CA VAL A 51 -2.00 -0.82 2.45
C VAL A 51 -1.86 -1.21 0.99
N GLU A 52 -2.85 -0.82 0.17
CA GLU A 52 -2.72 -0.82 -1.30
C GLU A 52 -2.40 0.62 -1.74
N SER A 53 -1.34 0.83 -2.51
CA SER A 53 -1.03 2.11 -3.14
C SER A 53 -0.82 1.97 -4.65
N ARG A 54 -1.43 2.87 -5.41
CA ARG A 54 -1.50 2.85 -6.88
C ARG A 54 -0.65 3.98 -7.45
N TRP A 55 0.19 3.68 -8.43
CA TRP A 55 1.20 4.60 -8.95
C TRP A 55 1.13 4.73 -10.47
N GLU A 56 1.39 5.93 -10.98
CA GLU A 56 1.43 6.25 -12.42
C GLU A 56 2.57 5.53 -13.16
N SER A 57 3.68 5.27 -12.46
CA SER A 57 4.86 4.65 -13.02
C SER A 57 5.55 3.77 -11.96
N GLU A 58 6.88 3.78 -11.87
CA GLU A 58 7.62 3.00 -10.88
C GLU A 58 7.27 3.41 -9.45
N VAL A 59 7.21 2.42 -8.56
CA VAL A 59 7.03 2.68 -7.12
C VAL A 59 8.38 3.19 -6.60
N PRO A 60 8.45 4.43 -6.08
CA PRO A 60 9.71 4.94 -5.54
C PRO A 60 10.15 4.10 -4.33
N PRO A 61 11.42 4.14 -3.92
CA PRO A 61 11.85 3.50 -2.68
C PRO A 61 10.97 3.94 -1.50
N LEU A 62 10.35 2.95 -0.85
CA LEU A 62 9.49 3.16 0.32
C LEU A 62 10.19 2.59 1.56
N THR A 63 10.17 3.34 2.66
CA THR A 63 10.64 2.83 3.95
C THR A 63 9.59 1.90 4.51
N VAL A 64 9.86 0.60 4.46
CA VAL A 64 8.95 -0.44 4.97
C VAL A 64 9.05 -0.50 6.50
N PRO A 65 7.94 -0.40 7.24
CA PRO A 65 7.95 -0.58 8.69
C PRO A 65 8.42 -1.99 9.09
N GLU A 66 9.12 -2.10 10.22
CA GLU A 66 9.65 -3.38 10.68
C GLU A 66 8.56 -4.44 10.93
N GLY A 67 8.83 -5.67 10.46
CA GLY A 67 7.93 -6.80 10.60
C GLY A 67 6.73 -6.75 9.64
N CYS A 68 6.74 -5.87 8.64
CA CYS A 68 5.78 -5.87 7.55
C CYS A 68 6.36 -6.58 6.32
N GLN A 69 5.48 -7.17 5.49
CA GLN A 69 5.85 -7.73 4.20
C GLN A 69 5.31 -6.82 3.10
N HIS A 70 6.01 -6.74 1.97
CA HIS A 70 5.60 -5.85 0.88
C HIS A 70 5.95 -6.40 -0.49
N TRP A 71 5.18 -5.98 -1.49
CA TRP A 71 5.32 -6.40 -2.88
C TRP A 71 4.90 -5.28 -3.82
N SER A 72 5.47 -5.27 -5.02
CA SER A 72 5.06 -4.37 -6.11
C SER A 72 4.73 -5.18 -7.35
N PHE A 73 3.64 -4.81 -8.01
CA PHE A 73 3.13 -5.48 -9.20
C PHE A 73 2.97 -4.48 -10.34
N GLU A 74 3.08 -4.98 -11.57
CA GLU A 74 2.76 -4.23 -12.78
C GLU A 74 1.34 -4.57 -13.22
N VAL A 75 0.55 -3.53 -13.53
CA VAL A 75 -0.80 -3.71 -14.02
C VAL A 75 -0.75 -4.14 -15.48
N GLN A 76 -1.17 -5.37 -15.77
CA GLN A 76 -1.22 -5.90 -17.13
C GLN A 76 -2.59 -5.67 -17.80
N ALA A 77 -3.67 -5.54 -17.01
CA ALA A 77 -5.02 -5.25 -17.48
C ALA A 77 -5.89 -4.67 -16.35
N GLU A 78 -6.90 -3.88 -16.70
CA GLU A 78 -7.91 -3.32 -15.78
C GLU A 78 -9.26 -3.18 -16.51
N VAL A 79 -10.36 -3.16 -15.76
CA VAL A 79 -11.75 -3.05 -16.27
C VAL A 79 -12.35 -1.68 -16.00
#